data_AF-A0A4Q0MCE8-F1
#
_entry.id   AF-A0A4Q0MCE8-F1
#
_cell.length_a   1.000
_cell.length_b   1.000
_cell.length_c   1.000
_cell.angle_alpha   90.00
_cell.angle_beta   90.00
_cell.angle_gamma   90.00
#
_symmetry.space_group_name_H-M   'P 1'
#
loop_
_entity.id
_entity.type
_entity.pdbx_description
1 polymer ?
#
loop_
_entity_poly.entity_id
_entity_poly.type
_entity_poly.pdbx_seq_one_letter_code
_entity_poly.pdbx_strand_id
1 'polypeptide(L)'
;MRFALALMLLAIAAPAAAASAKQTTLSGKAGKTNVQVRVILHPQVDSCAPDVLKEIHRQALALGLAHVRANLAKLVRQAKTDASGEKEFFGLSYLAGCPKDGAPWLAFPADGKEKSVSRYAPGAGWSPMMKL
;
A
#
# COMPACT_ATOMS: atom_id res chain seq x y z
N MET A 1 -58.94 12.74 -12.52
CA MET A 1 -58.23 13.45 -13.61
C MET A 1 -57.10 14.22 -12.97
N ARG A 2 -55.84 13.81 -13.19
CA ARG A 2 -54.88 14.47 -14.11
C ARG A 2 -54.38 15.80 -13.50
N PHE A 3 -53.11 16.15 -13.33
CA PHE A 3 -51.78 15.64 -13.68
C PHE A 3 -50.82 16.35 -12.69
N ALA A 4 -49.88 15.65 -12.05
CA ALA A 4 -48.44 15.83 -12.21
C ALA A 4 -47.94 17.27 -12.46
N LEU A 5 -47.13 17.80 -11.54
CA LEU A 5 -45.89 18.45 -11.93
C LEU A 5 -44.86 18.40 -10.79
N ALA A 6 -43.85 17.57 -11.00
CA ALA A 6 -42.62 17.56 -10.26
C ALA A 6 -41.77 18.80 -10.62
N LEU A 7 -41.20 19.45 -9.62
CA LEU A 7 -39.95 20.22 -9.73
C LEU A 7 -39.13 19.81 -8.50
N MET A 8 -38.29 18.77 -8.56
CA MET A 8 -36.91 18.87 -9.05
C MET A 8 -36.25 20.20 -8.68
N LEU A 9 -35.93 20.35 -7.40
CA LEU A 9 -34.79 21.16 -6.99
C LEU A 9 -33.63 20.20 -6.71
N LEU A 10 -32.78 20.11 -7.73
CA LEU A 10 -31.43 19.60 -7.65
C LEU A 10 -30.68 20.35 -6.54
N ALA A 11 -30.66 19.79 -5.33
CA ALA A 11 -29.59 20.07 -4.39
C ALA A 11 -28.39 19.22 -4.80
N ILE A 12 -27.70 19.74 -5.82
CA ILE A 12 -26.26 19.67 -6.07
C ILE A 12 -25.55 18.68 -5.13
N ALA A 13 -25.35 17.46 -5.63
CA ALA A 13 -24.40 16.53 -5.06
C ALA A 13 -23.02 17.20 -5.10
N ALA A 14 -22.58 17.73 -3.96
CA ALA A 14 -21.21 18.19 -3.80
C ALA A 14 -20.30 16.95 -3.75
N PRO A 15 -19.36 16.78 -4.70
CA PRO A 15 -18.35 15.74 -4.60
C PRO A 15 -17.19 16.33 -3.78
N ALA A 16 -17.33 16.34 -2.45
CA ALA A 16 -16.31 16.96 -1.60
C ALA A 16 -16.03 16.15 -0.34
N ALA A 17 -15.50 14.95 -0.57
CA ALA A 17 -14.22 14.55 0.00
C ALA A 17 -13.87 13.20 -0.63
N ALA A 18 -12.91 13.21 -1.56
CA ALA A 18 -12.14 12.01 -1.82
C ALA A 18 -11.59 11.56 -0.46
N ALA A 19 -12.10 10.46 0.07
CA ALA A 19 -11.50 9.81 1.21
C ALA A 19 -10.03 9.56 0.84
N SER A 20 -9.13 10.39 1.40
CA SER A 20 -7.70 10.29 1.18
C SER A 20 -7.33 8.84 1.44
N ALA A 21 -6.74 8.18 0.44
CA ALA A 21 -6.40 6.80 0.54
C ALA A 21 -5.58 6.63 1.84
N LYS A 22 -6.11 5.94 2.85
CA LYS A 22 -5.36 5.49 4.04
C LYS A 22 -4.29 4.44 3.66
N GLN A 23 -3.88 4.44 2.40
CA GLN A 23 -2.85 3.60 1.83
C GLN A 23 -2.07 4.40 0.79
N THR A 24 -0.75 4.27 0.82
CA THR A 24 0.15 4.79 -0.20
C THR A 24 0.99 3.64 -0.73
N THR A 25 1.20 3.58 -2.04
CA THR A 25 2.13 2.61 -2.65
C THR A 25 3.42 3.34 -3.03
N LEU A 26 4.53 2.80 -2.56
CA LEU A 26 5.89 3.27 -2.81
C LEU A 26 6.58 2.25 -3.70
N SER A 27 7.40 2.72 -4.63
CA SER A 27 8.15 1.85 -5.53
C SER A 27 9.65 2.07 -5.37
N GLY A 28 10.42 1.00 -5.52
CA GLY A 28 11.87 1.06 -5.49
C GLY A 28 12.51 -0.17 -6.14
N LYS A 29 13.84 -0.25 -6.06
CA LYS A 29 14.61 -1.36 -6.60
C LYS A 29 15.57 -1.94 -5.56
N ALA A 30 15.61 -3.27 -5.49
CA ALA A 30 16.60 -4.03 -4.74
C ALA A 30 17.58 -4.67 -5.73
N GLY A 31 18.57 -3.90 -6.20
CA GLY A 31 19.39 -4.30 -7.35
C GLY A 31 18.59 -4.13 -8.64
N LYS A 32 18.44 -5.19 -9.44
CA LYS A 32 17.60 -5.18 -10.66
C LYS A 32 16.11 -5.42 -10.40
N THR A 33 15.79 -6.02 -9.25
CA THR A 33 14.43 -6.43 -8.85
C THR A 33 13.57 -5.23 -8.47
N ASN A 34 12.36 -5.16 -9.03
CA ASN A 34 11.37 -4.16 -8.67
C ASN A 34 10.68 -4.54 -7.35
N VAL A 35 10.45 -3.55 -6.50
CA VAL A 35 9.78 -3.71 -5.22
C VAL A 35 8.68 -2.67 -5.08
N GLN A 36 7.50 -3.09 -4.62
CA GLN A 36 6.45 -2.19 -4.19
C GLN A 36 6.18 -2.36 -2.70
N VAL A 37 6.10 -1.25 -1.99
CA VAL A 37 5.78 -1.20 -0.56
C VAL A 37 4.47 -0.46 -0.41
N ARG A 38 3.44 -1.13 0.09
CA ARG A 38 2.18 -0.50 0.48
C ARG A 38 2.26 -0.12 1.95
N VAL A 39 2.10 1.16 2.23
CA VAL A 39 1.95 1.69 3.59
C VAL A 39 0.47 1.91 3.82
N ILE A 40 -0.10 1.24 4.83
CA ILE A 40 -1.49 1.38 5.25
C ILE A 40 -1.48 2.14 6.57
N LEU A 41 -2.15 3.29 6.63
CA LEU A 41 -2.31 4.03 7.87
C LEU A 41 -3.35 3.34 8.75
N HIS A 42 -3.04 3.20 10.04
CA HIS A 42 -3.92 2.57 11.01
C HIS A 42 -5.30 3.26 10.99
N PRO A 43 -6.43 2.51 11.03
CA PRO A 43 -7.76 3.09 10.87
C PRO A 43 -8.10 4.20 11.86
N GLN A 44 -7.53 4.14 13.07
CA GLN A 44 -7.70 5.14 14.15
C GLN A 44 -6.86 6.41 13.95
N VAL A 45 -6.04 6.48 12.90
CA VAL A 45 -5.31 7.70 12.54
C VAL A 45 -6.23 8.58 11.70
N ASP A 46 -6.63 9.71 12.25
CA ASP A 46 -7.44 10.71 11.55
C ASP A 46 -6.61 11.43 10.47
N SER A 47 -5.37 11.80 10.81
CA SER A 47 -4.40 12.39 9.89
C SER A 47 -2.97 12.20 10.40
N CYS A 48 -2.00 12.17 9.49
CA CYS A 48 -0.57 12.26 9.81
C CYS A 48 -0.06 13.63 9.38
N ALA A 49 0.79 14.26 10.19
CA ALA A 49 1.51 15.43 9.74
C ALA A 49 2.38 15.08 8.50
N PRO A 50 2.51 15.97 7.50
CA PRO A 50 3.18 15.63 6.24
C PRO A 50 4.63 15.18 6.38
N ASP A 51 5.37 15.76 7.35
CA ASP A 51 6.74 15.39 7.70
C ASP A 51 6.83 13.99 8.31
N VAL A 52 5.90 13.65 9.21
CA VAL A 52 5.77 12.31 9.78
C VAL A 52 5.45 11.28 8.71
N LEU A 53 4.53 11.60 7.79
CA LEU A 53 4.19 10.73 6.68
C LEU A 53 5.38 10.50 5.73
N LYS A 54 6.16 11.55 5.45
CA LYS A 54 7.39 11.45 4.66
C LYS A 54 8.41 10.53 5.32
N GLU A 55 8.56 10.62 6.64
CA GLU A 55 9.45 9.75 7.40
C GLU A 55 8.99 8.30 7.40
N ILE A 56 7.69 8.05 7.59
CA ILE A 56 7.07 6.73 7.46
C ILE A 56 7.35 6.13 6.07
N HIS A 57 7.14 6.90 5.01
CA HIS A 57 7.39 6.43 3.65
C HIS A 57 8.87 6.07 3.43
N ARG A 58 9.79 6.93 3.89
CA ARG A 58 11.23 6.70 3.80
C ARG A 58 11.64 5.42 4.51
N GLN A 59 11.19 5.24 5.75
CA GLN A 59 11.52 4.05 6.55
C GLN A 59 10.90 2.77 5.97
N ALA A 60 9.62 2.81 5.58
CA ALA A 60 8.94 1.65 5.01
C ALA A 60 9.61 1.19 3.71
N LEU A 61 9.98 2.12 2.83
CA LEU A 61 10.69 1.79 1.60
C LEU A 61 12.07 1.19 1.91
N ALA A 62 12.84 1.81 2.81
CA ALA A 62 14.17 1.31 3.19
C ALA A 62 14.11 -0.12 3.76
N LEU A 63 13.18 -0.37 4.69
CA LEU A 63 12.96 -1.68 5.30
C LEU A 63 12.49 -2.72 4.27
N GLY A 64 11.54 -2.36 3.40
CA GLY A 64 11.04 -3.25 2.36
C GLY A 64 12.12 -3.66 1.36
N LEU A 65 12.93 -2.71 0.90
CA LEU A 65 14.07 -2.98 0.00
C LEU A 65 15.13 -3.87 0.67
N ALA A 66 15.45 -3.60 1.93
CA ALA A 66 16.39 -4.42 2.70
C ALA A 66 15.87 -5.85 2.88
N HIS A 67 14.58 -6.01 3.19
CA HIS A 67 13.95 -7.31 3.36
C HIS A 67 13.98 -8.14 2.07
N VAL A 68 13.63 -7.54 0.92
CA VAL A 68 13.70 -8.23 -0.38
C VAL A 68 15.14 -8.60 -0.70
N ARG A 69 16.09 -7.69 -0.51
CA ARG A 69 17.52 -7.97 -0.78
C ARG A 69 18.03 -9.16 0.05
N ALA A 70 17.71 -9.20 1.34
CA ALA A 70 18.13 -10.27 2.24
C ALA A 70 17.51 -11.63 1.88
N ASN A 71 16.32 -11.64 1.27
CA ASN A 71 15.58 -12.87 0.96
C ASN A 71 15.54 -13.19 -0.54
N LEU A 72 16.29 -12.46 -1.37
CA LEU A 72 16.11 -12.46 -2.83
C LEU A 72 16.22 -13.85 -3.44
N ALA A 73 17.22 -14.64 -3.07
CA ALA A 73 17.40 -16.00 -3.59
C ALA A 73 16.20 -16.92 -3.30
N LYS A 74 15.64 -16.82 -2.08
CA LYS A 74 14.45 -17.58 -1.69
C LYS A 74 13.23 -17.11 -2.48
N LEU A 75 13.02 -15.80 -2.56
CA LEU A 75 11.91 -15.19 -3.29
C LEU A 75 11.94 -15.56 -4.78
N VAL A 76 13.11 -15.46 -5.42
CA VAL A 76 13.31 -15.85 -6.83
C VAL A 76 12.97 -17.32 -7.05
N ARG A 77 13.46 -18.22 -6.17
CA ARG A 77 13.20 -19.65 -6.28
C ARG A 77 11.71 -19.98 -6.17
N GLN A 78 11.00 -19.33 -5.25
CA GLN A 78 9.58 -19.57 -5.01
C GLN A 78 8.70 -18.93 -6.09
N ALA A 79 9.04 -17.69 -6.47
CA ALA A 79 8.30 -16.91 -7.47
C ALA A 79 8.64 -17.29 -8.92
N LYS A 80 9.74 -18.01 -9.15
CA LYS A 80 10.32 -18.34 -10.46
C LYS A 80 10.58 -17.10 -11.34
N THR A 81 10.83 -15.95 -10.72
CA THR A 81 11.20 -14.68 -11.37
C THR A 81 12.00 -13.84 -10.38
N ASP A 82 12.88 -12.99 -10.88
CA ASP A 82 13.55 -11.94 -10.12
C ASP A 82 12.79 -10.61 -10.11
N ALA A 83 11.59 -10.60 -10.69
CA ALA A 83 10.70 -9.45 -10.78
C ALA A 83 11.39 -8.21 -11.35
N SER A 84 12.27 -8.38 -12.35
CA SER A 84 12.91 -7.27 -13.06
C SER A 84 12.11 -6.76 -14.27
N GLY A 85 11.09 -7.49 -14.71
CA GLY A 85 10.24 -7.10 -15.84
C GLY A 85 9.45 -5.81 -15.57
N GLU A 86 9.07 -5.07 -16.63
CA GLU A 86 8.43 -3.74 -16.52
C GLU A 86 7.18 -3.70 -15.64
N LYS A 87 6.47 -4.82 -15.51
CA LYS A 87 5.21 -4.94 -14.76
C LYS A 87 5.29 -5.95 -13.61
N GLU A 88 6.48 -6.45 -13.31
CA GLU A 88 6.71 -7.42 -12.24
C GLU A 88 7.29 -6.72 -11.02
N PHE A 89 6.90 -7.15 -9.81
CA PHE A 89 7.50 -6.69 -8.57
C PHE A 89 7.26 -7.66 -7.41
N PHE A 90 8.11 -7.55 -6.39
CA PHE A 90 7.84 -8.06 -5.05
C PHE A 90 7.13 -7.00 -4.21
N GLY A 91 5.97 -7.35 -3.67
CA GLY A 91 5.10 -6.50 -2.87
C GLY A 91 5.23 -6.78 -1.37
N LEU A 92 5.30 -5.73 -0.57
CA LEU A 92 5.24 -5.80 0.89
C LEU A 92 4.19 -4.81 1.40
N SER A 93 3.54 -5.14 2.51
CA SER A 93 2.58 -4.25 3.16
C SER A 93 3.03 -3.94 4.59
N TYR A 94 3.06 -2.66 4.94
CA TYR A 94 3.33 -2.14 6.27
C TYR A 94 2.09 -1.46 6.83
N LEU A 95 1.80 -1.70 8.10
CA LEU A 95 0.86 -0.90 8.88
C LEU A 95 1.64 0.21 9.57
N ALA A 96 1.15 1.44 9.46
CA ALA A 96 1.81 2.60 10.03
C ALA A 96 0.86 3.35 10.97
N GLY A 97 1.40 3.84 12.08
CA GLY A 97 0.69 4.72 13.00
C GLY A 97 1.38 6.07 13.16
N CYS A 98 0.56 7.10 13.34
CA CYS A 98 0.97 8.47 13.62
C CYS A 98 0.33 8.91 14.94
N PRO A 99 0.87 8.49 16.10
CA PRO A 99 0.36 8.94 17.39
C PRO A 99 0.51 10.47 17.51
N LYS A 100 -0.41 11.13 18.21
CA LYS A 100 -0.39 12.60 18.41
C LYS A 100 0.76 13.07 19.29
N ASP A 101 1.34 12.14 20.02
CA ASP A 101 2.13 12.30 21.23
C ASP A 101 3.45 11.51 21.17
N GLY A 102 3.79 10.92 20.02
CA GLY A 102 4.95 10.04 19.91
C GLY A 102 5.54 9.93 18.50
N ALA A 103 6.61 9.14 18.41
CA ALA A 103 7.28 8.83 17.17
C ALA A 103 6.39 7.97 16.24
N PRO A 104 6.51 8.14 14.91
CA PRO A 104 5.85 7.24 13.97
C PRO A 104 6.31 5.80 14.22
N TRP A 105 5.39 4.86 14.05
CA TRP A 105 5.73 3.44 14.11
C TRP A 105 5.30 2.73 12.84
N LEU A 106 6.08 1.71 12.50
CA LEU A 106 5.86 0.82 11.37
C LEU A 106 5.81 -0.62 11.88
N ALA A 107 4.77 -1.35 11.49
CA ALA A 107 4.65 -2.77 11.74
C ALA A 107 4.61 -3.55 10.43
N PHE A 108 5.40 -4.62 10.38
CA PHE A 108 5.38 -5.61 9.31
C PHE A 108 5.05 -6.99 9.89
N PRO A 109 4.14 -7.77 9.27
CA PRO A 109 3.30 -7.43 8.11
C PRO A 109 2.09 -6.56 8.50
N ALA A 110 1.49 -5.87 7.51
CA ALA A 110 0.25 -5.13 7.73
C ALA A 110 -0.98 -6.03 8.02
N ASP A 111 -0.93 -7.31 7.63
CA ASP A 111 -1.98 -8.31 7.87
C ASP A 111 -1.38 -9.61 8.43
N GLY A 112 -1.98 -10.12 9.51
CA GLY A 112 -1.79 -11.48 10.03
C GLY A 112 -0.42 -11.80 10.66
N LYS A 113 -0.29 -12.99 11.24
CA LYS A 113 0.97 -13.50 11.84
C LYS A 113 2.06 -13.83 10.80
N GLU A 114 1.78 -13.65 9.51
CA GLU A 114 2.62 -14.15 8.42
C GLU A 114 3.31 -13.02 7.64
N LYS A 115 4.64 -12.96 7.78
CA LYS A 115 5.59 -12.06 7.14
C LYS A 115 5.73 -12.35 5.62
N SER A 116 4.67 -12.25 4.83
CA SER A 116 4.73 -12.63 3.40
C SER A 116 5.07 -11.46 2.47
N VAL A 117 6.01 -11.70 1.55
CA VAL A 117 6.23 -10.90 0.35
C VAL A 117 5.31 -11.46 -0.75
N SER A 118 4.47 -10.63 -1.35
CA SER A 118 3.56 -11.04 -2.43
C SER A 118 4.20 -10.80 -3.80
N ARG A 119 3.95 -11.66 -4.80
CA ARG A 119 4.35 -11.38 -6.19
C ARG A 119 3.18 -10.74 -6.94
N TYR A 120 3.44 -9.69 -7.73
CA TYR A 120 2.47 -9.16 -8.69
C TYR A 120 2.88 -9.43 -10.13
N ALA A 121 1.88 -9.75 -10.96
CA ALA A 121 1.95 -9.74 -12.41
C ALA A 121 0.70 -9.01 -12.96
N PRO A 122 0.81 -8.28 -14.09
CA PRO A 122 -0.31 -7.54 -14.66
C PRO A 122 -1.48 -8.47 -15.01
N GLY A 123 -2.70 -8.07 -14.63
CA GLY A 123 -3.93 -8.86 -14.81
C GLY A 123 -4.47 -9.53 -13.53
N ALA A 124 -3.64 -9.69 -12.49
CA ALA A 124 -4.07 -10.30 -11.22
C ALA A 124 -4.46 -9.29 -10.13
N GLY A 125 -4.20 -7.99 -10.31
CA GLY A 125 -4.32 -7.02 -9.21
C GLY A 125 -3.30 -7.26 -8.09
N TRP A 126 -3.31 -6.45 -7.02
CA TRP A 126 -2.59 -6.75 -5.77
C TRP A 126 -3.25 -7.99 -5.14
N SER A 127 -3.06 -9.13 -5.76
CA SER A 127 -3.56 -10.38 -5.23
C SER A 127 -2.50 -10.88 -4.27
N PRO A 128 -2.87 -11.32 -3.05
CA PRO A 128 -2.02 -12.17 -2.23
C PRO A 128 -1.89 -13.54 -2.92
N MET A 129 -1.31 -13.54 -4.13
CA MET A 129 -1.18 -14.72 -4.95
C MET A 129 0.19 -15.31 -4.69
N MET A 130 0.11 -16.42 -3.95
CA MET A 130 1.18 -17.15 -3.28
C MET A 130 1.78 -16.42 -2.09
N LYS A 131 1.45 -16.94 -0.90
CA LYS A 131 2.39 -16.98 0.21
C LYS A 131 3.70 -17.57 -0.34
N LEU A 132 4.73 -16.74 -0.47
CA LEU A 132 6.09 -17.21 -0.78
C LEU A 132 6.73 -17.75 0.50
#